data_AF-A0A3N9X1P1-F1
#
_entry.id   AF-A0A3N9X1P1-F1
#
_cell.length_a   1.000
_cell.length_b   1.000
_cell.length_c   1.000
_cell.angle_alpha   90.00
_cell.angle_beta   90.00
_cell.angle_gamma   90.00
#
_symmetry.space_group_name_H-M   'P 1'
#
loop_
_entity.id
_entity.type
_entity.pdbx_description
1 polymer ?
#
loop_
_entity_poly.entity_id
_entity_poly.type
_entity_poly.pdbx_seq_one_letter_code
_entity_poly.pdbx_strand_id
1 'polypeptide(L)'
;MAAVRRHRADLLAALLFAVLAGWLTHGLWPDPGGRTLALNPEDQTLYEWFLAVDARALLGDFDLLTDRLNAPDGVNLMANTTVIALGVLFGPVTLLLGAPVTFALLAAANLAGTALAWYLLFHRTLRARRVAAALGGGLCGFGPGMVSQSNSHLHMTAQWLVPVIVWLVVRLLRASDPGPGTPDGTGSTRTTGPNRRRLFTSAAGLAGAVSAQVFIGEEVLFLAAITLLVMAISYAVADRDLARRALPGFAGGLAIAAGLALLVLGYPLWFQFAGPQGVANGMFTPAYFSADLSSWWTVSPLSVAGSDESARLTTGPAEYNTFLGWPLLLVTAVCAIWVGRRRLVFACVVAGLVMGALSLGPEVVLGGTRTAIPGPYALIGGLPVVDGALPMRFALALLPIVATLLVLAVDRALRSSGRARRLVPLAVGVALLPIFPAPLPTTGRPAVPEFITGGHWRQCVPSGGVLVAVPLPTPKEPGPMRWATAADAGFGLPEGFFIGPYGRGGTAAMGTFKQPTSALLADVARRGDQPAIGDEQRRQAARDADFWGASCVALADDAPHAESLRATLEKLYGPATRVADAWTWQV
;
A
#
# COMPACT_ATOMS: atom_id res chain seq x y z
N MET A 1 -26.95 -8.64 -25.05
CA MET A 1 -25.92 -8.81 -26.12
C MET A 1 -25.39 -7.50 -26.73
N ALA A 2 -26.21 -6.46 -26.95
CA ALA A 2 -25.75 -5.19 -27.56
C ALA A 2 -24.76 -4.37 -26.70
N ALA A 3 -24.98 -4.30 -25.38
CA ALA A 3 -24.04 -3.66 -24.44
C ALA A 3 -22.69 -4.38 -24.40
N VAL A 4 -22.70 -5.72 -24.36
CA VAL A 4 -21.47 -6.54 -24.45
C VAL A 4 -20.73 -6.23 -25.74
N ARG A 5 -21.42 -6.20 -26.91
CA ARG A 5 -20.82 -5.81 -28.21
C ARG A 5 -20.14 -4.44 -28.19
N ARG A 6 -20.75 -3.46 -27.51
CA ARG A 6 -20.21 -2.09 -27.39
C ARG A 6 -18.97 -2.01 -26.50
N HIS A 7 -18.85 -2.89 -25.51
CA HIS A 7 -17.75 -2.90 -24.53
C HIS A 7 -16.76 -4.07 -24.68
N ARG A 8 -16.86 -4.88 -25.74
CA ARG A 8 -16.01 -6.07 -25.98
C ARG A 8 -14.51 -5.81 -25.75
N ALA A 9 -13.99 -4.71 -26.28
CA ALA A 9 -12.57 -4.40 -26.18
C ALA A 9 -12.16 -3.98 -24.76
N ASP A 10 -13.04 -3.29 -24.03
CA ASP A 10 -12.79 -2.91 -22.63
C ASP A 10 -12.83 -4.15 -21.73
N LEU A 11 -13.76 -5.08 -21.99
CA LEU A 11 -13.85 -6.38 -21.31
C LEU A 11 -12.64 -7.26 -21.62
N LEU A 12 -12.16 -7.25 -22.87
CA LEU A 12 -10.94 -7.98 -23.23
C LEU A 12 -9.71 -7.42 -22.50
N ALA A 13 -9.56 -6.09 -22.41
CA ALA A 13 -8.48 -5.48 -21.64
C ALA A 13 -8.56 -5.87 -20.16
N ALA A 14 -9.75 -5.80 -19.56
CA ALA A 14 -9.98 -6.22 -18.18
C ALA A 14 -9.62 -7.70 -17.97
N LEU A 15 -10.04 -8.59 -18.88
CA LEU A 15 -9.72 -10.01 -18.82
C LEU A 15 -8.22 -10.26 -18.92
N LEU A 16 -7.52 -9.59 -19.86
CA LEU A 16 -6.07 -9.73 -20.01
C LEU A 16 -5.31 -9.27 -18.76
N PHE A 17 -5.73 -8.16 -18.15
CA PHE A 17 -5.13 -7.70 -16.89
C PHE A 17 -5.44 -8.66 -15.73
N ALA A 18 -6.65 -9.21 -15.65
CA ALA A 18 -7.00 -10.19 -14.63
C ALA A 18 -6.19 -11.49 -14.79
N VAL A 19 -6.02 -11.98 -16.03
CA VAL A 19 -5.20 -13.17 -16.31
C VAL A 19 -3.73 -12.91 -15.95
N LEU A 20 -3.18 -11.74 -16.29
CA LEU A 20 -1.81 -11.39 -15.94
C LEU A 20 -1.63 -11.27 -14.42
N ALA A 21 -2.56 -10.65 -13.71
CA ALA A 21 -2.53 -10.57 -12.24
C ALA A 21 -2.64 -11.95 -11.58
N GLY A 22 -3.52 -12.82 -12.09
CA GLY A 22 -3.65 -14.21 -11.63
C GLY A 22 -2.39 -15.02 -11.88
N TRP A 23 -1.71 -14.82 -13.02
CA TRP A 23 -0.42 -15.45 -13.31
C TRP A 23 0.69 -14.94 -12.39
N LEU A 24 0.76 -13.63 -12.13
CA LEU A 24 1.77 -13.06 -11.22
C LEU A 24 1.60 -13.55 -9.79
N THR A 25 0.37 -13.72 -9.34
CA THR A 25 0.02 -14.18 -7.99
C THR A 25 -0.22 -15.69 -7.92
N HIS A 26 0.04 -16.44 -9.01
CA HIS A 26 -0.36 -17.86 -9.13
C HIS A 26 0.14 -18.72 -7.95
N GLY A 27 1.30 -18.36 -7.39
CA GLY A 27 1.89 -19.06 -6.25
C GLY A 27 1.05 -19.01 -4.97
N LEU A 28 0.13 -18.08 -4.79
CA LEU A 28 -0.71 -18.01 -3.57
C LEU A 28 -1.95 -18.91 -3.66
N TRP A 29 -2.50 -19.12 -4.85
CA TRP A 29 -3.81 -19.75 -5.06
C TRP A 29 -3.92 -21.24 -4.70
N PRO A 30 -2.88 -22.09 -4.85
CA PRO A 30 -3.01 -23.52 -4.54
C PRO A 30 -3.34 -23.79 -3.07
N ASP A 31 -2.83 -22.94 -2.17
CA ASP A 31 -3.04 -23.03 -0.73
C ASP A 31 -2.76 -21.67 -0.08
N PRO A 32 -3.75 -20.75 -0.06
CA PRO A 32 -3.55 -19.41 0.52
C PRO A 32 -3.20 -19.46 2.02
N GLY A 33 -3.64 -20.49 2.74
CA GLY A 33 -3.37 -20.66 4.17
C GLY A 33 -1.94 -21.14 4.48
N GLY A 34 -1.41 -22.06 3.67
CA GLY A 34 -0.06 -22.62 3.81
C GLY A 34 1.01 -21.97 2.95
N ARG A 35 0.68 -20.93 2.16
CA ARG A 35 1.65 -20.19 1.33
C ARG A 35 1.67 -18.70 1.64
N THR A 36 2.84 -18.10 1.49
CA THR A 36 3.07 -16.67 1.69
C THR A 36 4.05 -16.13 0.65
N LEU A 37 4.04 -14.82 0.43
CA LEU A 37 5.03 -14.12 -0.39
C LEU A 37 6.41 -14.23 0.27
N ALA A 38 7.40 -14.72 -0.47
CA ALA A 38 8.70 -15.12 0.09
C ALA A 38 9.58 -13.94 0.51
N LEU A 39 9.31 -12.74 -0.04
CA LEU A 39 10.17 -11.57 0.10
C LEU A 39 9.74 -10.62 1.22
N ASN A 40 8.51 -10.75 1.71
CA ASN A 40 8.00 -9.95 2.82
C ASN A 40 6.84 -10.68 3.56
N PRO A 41 7.10 -11.89 4.10
CA PRO A 41 6.06 -12.71 4.73
C PRO A 41 5.51 -12.11 6.04
N GLU A 42 6.30 -11.26 6.71
CA GLU A 42 5.92 -10.59 7.95
C GLU A 42 4.77 -9.60 7.71
N ASP A 43 4.89 -8.75 6.70
CA ASP A 43 3.82 -7.81 6.32
C ASP A 43 2.58 -8.53 5.80
N GLN A 44 2.72 -9.68 5.12
CA GLN A 44 1.55 -10.46 4.74
C GLN A 44 0.79 -10.93 5.98
N THR A 45 1.50 -11.37 7.02
CA THR A 45 0.88 -11.75 8.30
C THR A 45 0.14 -10.58 8.95
N LEU A 46 0.74 -9.38 8.92
CA LEU A 46 0.11 -8.16 9.41
C LEU A 46 -1.16 -7.81 8.62
N TYR A 47 -1.11 -7.86 7.28
CA TYR A 47 -2.27 -7.56 6.44
C TYR A 47 -3.39 -8.58 6.60
N GLU A 48 -3.07 -9.87 6.71
CA GLU A 48 -4.08 -10.89 6.99
C GLU A 48 -4.74 -10.63 8.35
N TRP A 49 -3.99 -10.20 9.37
CA TRP A 49 -4.57 -9.79 10.65
C TRP A 49 -5.46 -8.54 10.54
N PHE A 50 -5.04 -7.50 9.81
CA PHE A 50 -5.89 -6.32 9.54
C PHE A 50 -7.20 -6.72 8.85
N LEU A 51 -7.13 -7.56 7.81
CA LEU A 51 -8.32 -8.03 7.09
C LEU A 51 -9.26 -8.82 8.00
N ALA A 52 -8.73 -9.61 8.94
CA ALA A 52 -9.55 -10.34 9.93
C ALA A 52 -10.25 -9.37 10.90
N VAL A 53 -9.55 -8.36 11.42
CA VAL A 53 -10.14 -7.34 12.30
C VAL A 53 -11.17 -6.49 11.56
N ASP A 54 -10.85 -5.99 10.37
CA ASP A 54 -11.73 -5.15 9.57
C ASP A 54 -13.03 -5.87 9.19
N ALA A 55 -12.98 -7.17 8.93
CA ALA A 55 -14.16 -7.98 8.61
C ALA A 55 -15.18 -8.04 9.75
N ARG A 56 -14.75 -7.84 11.00
CA ARG A 56 -15.62 -7.81 12.18
C ARG A 56 -16.54 -6.60 12.22
N ALA A 57 -16.28 -5.56 11.41
CA ALA A 57 -17.22 -4.46 11.23
C ALA A 57 -18.62 -4.95 10.78
N LEU A 58 -18.68 -6.04 10.01
CA LEU A 58 -19.95 -6.65 9.58
C LEU A 58 -20.69 -7.37 10.72
N LEU A 59 -19.98 -7.66 11.81
CA LEU A 59 -20.51 -8.28 13.03
C LEU A 59 -20.87 -7.23 14.10
N GLY A 60 -20.68 -5.93 13.80
CA GLY A 60 -20.88 -4.84 14.76
C GLY A 60 -19.78 -4.69 15.80
N ASP A 61 -18.60 -5.29 15.55
CA ASP A 61 -17.46 -5.34 16.48
C ASP A 61 -16.22 -4.74 15.81
N PHE A 62 -16.20 -3.41 15.67
CA PHE A 62 -15.12 -2.65 15.05
C PHE A 62 -15.00 -1.25 15.64
N ASP A 63 -13.77 -0.85 15.97
CA ASP A 63 -13.39 0.48 16.39
C ASP A 63 -12.01 0.80 15.77
N LEU A 64 -11.68 2.09 15.61
CA LEU A 64 -10.38 2.55 15.13
C LEU A 64 -9.25 2.22 16.14
N LEU A 65 -9.57 2.00 17.42
CA LEU A 65 -8.68 1.37 18.39
C LEU A 65 -9.19 -0.03 18.70
N THR A 66 -8.39 -1.06 18.39
CA THR A 66 -8.74 -2.45 18.65
C THR A 66 -7.85 -3.05 19.74
N ASP A 67 -8.44 -3.83 20.63
CA ASP A 67 -7.76 -4.62 21.67
C ASP A 67 -7.34 -6.02 21.19
N ARG A 68 -7.61 -6.35 19.91
CA ARG A 68 -7.33 -7.68 19.35
C ARG A 68 -5.84 -7.96 19.12
N LEU A 69 -5.00 -6.95 19.29
CA LEU A 69 -3.55 -7.03 19.31
C LEU A 69 -3.03 -6.02 20.33
N ASN A 70 -1.87 -6.31 20.92
CA ASN A 70 -1.28 -5.48 21.95
C ASN A 70 -2.19 -5.24 23.17
N ALA A 71 -2.94 -6.26 23.61
CA ALA A 71 -3.76 -6.16 24.81
C ALA A 71 -2.89 -5.86 26.07
N PRO A 72 -3.34 -5.00 26.99
CA PRO A 72 -4.64 -4.30 27.00
C PRO A 72 -4.62 -2.94 26.28
N ASP A 73 -3.44 -2.44 25.90
CA ASP A 73 -3.25 -1.09 25.35
C ASP A 73 -3.89 -0.88 23.96
N GLY A 74 -4.00 -1.96 23.19
CA GLY A 74 -4.59 -1.99 21.86
C GLY A 74 -3.71 -1.37 20.77
N VAL A 75 -4.27 -1.30 19.57
CA VAL A 75 -3.63 -0.76 18.35
C VAL A 75 -4.56 0.24 17.67
N ASN A 76 -4.02 1.43 17.37
CA ASN A 76 -4.69 2.42 16.56
C ASN A 76 -4.55 2.06 15.08
N LEU A 77 -5.65 1.67 14.44
CA LEU A 77 -5.69 1.23 13.05
C LEU A 77 -5.36 2.35 12.06
N MET A 78 -5.63 3.61 12.41
CA MET A 78 -5.28 4.77 11.57
C MET A 78 -3.78 5.12 11.61
N ALA A 79 -3.10 4.79 12.71
CA ALA A 79 -1.65 4.95 12.85
C ALA A 79 -0.84 3.90 12.04
N ASN A 80 -1.51 2.94 11.43
CA ASN A 80 -0.94 1.80 10.73
C ASN A 80 -1.29 1.84 9.23
N THR A 81 -0.62 1.02 8.43
CA THR A 81 -0.87 0.87 6.98
C THR A 81 -2.10 0.01 6.68
N THR A 82 -3.16 0.17 7.48
CA THR A 82 -4.40 -0.61 7.36
C THR A 82 -5.11 -0.33 6.03
N VAL A 83 -5.97 -1.26 5.64
CA VAL A 83 -6.78 -1.18 4.42
C VAL A 83 -8.26 -1.29 4.78
N ILE A 84 -8.69 -0.56 5.82
CA ILE A 84 -10.02 -0.65 6.45
C ILE A 84 -11.15 -0.72 5.42
N ALA A 85 -11.14 0.17 4.42
CA ALA A 85 -12.19 0.17 3.40
C ALA A 85 -12.23 -1.12 2.57
N LEU A 86 -11.07 -1.72 2.26
CA LEU A 86 -10.99 -3.02 1.58
C LEU A 86 -11.35 -4.16 2.52
N GLY A 87 -10.87 -4.15 3.76
CA GLY A 87 -11.15 -5.17 4.76
C GLY A 87 -12.64 -5.30 5.08
N VAL A 88 -13.34 -4.16 5.24
CA VAL A 88 -14.80 -4.13 5.42
C VAL A 88 -15.52 -4.58 4.14
N LEU A 89 -15.11 -4.08 2.96
CA LEU A 89 -15.75 -4.42 1.68
C LEU A 89 -15.62 -5.92 1.34
N PHE A 90 -14.47 -6.52 1.63
CA PHE A 90 -14.19 -7.94 1.42
C PHE A 90 -14.40 -8.79 2.68
N GLY A 91 -14.97 -8.21 3.74
CA GLY A 91 -15.33 -8.91 4.97
C GLY A 91 -16.13 -10.20 4.75
N PRO A 92 -17.10 -10.28 3.80
CA PRO A 92 -17.79 -11.53 3.53
C PRO A 92 -16.85 -12.64 3.02
N VAL A 93 -15.83 -12.29 2.23
CA VAL A 93 -14.83 -13.25 1.75
C VAL A 93 -13.94 -13.69 2.91
N THR A 94 -13.51 -12.75 3.76
CA THR A 94 -12.70 -13.04 4.94
C THR A 94 -13.42 -13.98 5.89
N LEU A 95 -14.68 -13.72 6.22
CA LEU A 95 -15.46 -14.55 7.16
C LEU A 95 -15.83 -15.93 6.58
N LEU A 96 -15.98 -16.05 5.25
CA LEU A 96 -16.36 -17.32 4.62
C LEU A 96 -15.16 -18.20 4.26
N LEU A 97 -14.04 -17.60 3.85
CA LEU A 97 -12.90 -18.29 3.25
C LEU A 97 -11.57 -18.01 3.98
N GLY A 98 -11.57 -17.12 4.97
CA GLY A 98 -10.39 -16.72 5.73
C GLY A 98 -9.65 -15.51 5.12
N ALA A 99 -8.98 -14.75 5.99
CA ALA A 99 -8.16 -13.60 5.59
C ALA A 99 -7.05 -13.92 4.56
N PRO A 100 -6.38 -15.10 4.57
CA PRO A 100 -5.40 -15.43 3.54
C PRO A 100 -5.98 -15.49 2.12
N VAL A 101 -7.24 -15.93 1.98
CA VAL A 101 -7.94 -15.93 0.68
C VAL A 101 -8.26 -14.50 0.25
N THR A 102 -8.75 -13.66 1.16
CA THR A 102 -8.98 -12.23 0.90
C THR A 102 -7.69 -11.52 0.50
N PHE A 103 -6.57 -11.80 1.17
CA PHE A 103 -5.26 -11.24 0.84
C PHE A 103 -4.85 -11.61 -0.59
N ALA A 104 -4.88 -12.90 -0.96
CA ALA A 104 -4.51 -13.36 -2.29
C ALA A 104 -5.40 -12.72 -3.38
N LEU A 105 -6.70 -12.60 -3.11
CA LEU A 105 -7.66 -11.94 -3.99
C LEU A 105 -7.34 -10.46 -4.17
N LEU A 106 -7.09 -9.73 -3.08
CA LEU A 106 -6.77 -8.30 -3.12
C LEU A 106 -5.42 -8.03 -3.81
N ALA A 107 -4.41 -8.87 -3.57
CA ALA A 107 -3.12 -8.76 -4.24
C ALA A 107 -3.26 -8.80 -5.77
N ALA A 108 -4.07 -9.72 -6.30
CA ALA A 108 -4.35 -9.80 -7.74
C ALA A 108 -5.30 -8.68 -8.22
N ALA A 109 -6.38 -8.41 -7.48
CA ALA A 109 -7.40 -7.44 -7.85
C ALA A 109 -6.85 -6.01 -7.89
N ASN A 110 -5.94 -5.65 -6.99
CA ASN A 110 -5.29 -4.33 -6.96
C ASN A 110 -4.50 -4.06 -8.24
N LEU A 111 -3.71 -5.03 -8.71
CA LEU A 111 -2.92 -4.91 -9.94
C LEU A 111 -3.82 -4.76 -11.17
N ALA A 112 -4.79 -5.68 -11.32
CA ALA A 112 -5.71 -5.67 -12.46
C ALA A 112 -6.61 -4.43 -12.45
N GLY A 113 -7.13 -4.05 -11.28
CA GLY A 113 -7.97 -2.88 -11.09
C GLY A 113 -7.23 -1.58 -11.38
N THR A 114 -5.98 -1.46 -10.91
CA THR A 114 -5.13 -0.29 -11.21
C THR A 114 -4.85 -0.18 -12.71
N ALA A 115 -4.46 -1.28 -13.35
CA ALA A 115 -4.23 -1.31 -14.80
C ALA A 115 -5.49 -0.91 -15.59
N LEU A 116 -6.64 -1.45 -15.20
CA LEU A 116 -7.92 -1.16 -15.84
C LEU A 116 -8.32 0.31 -15.65
N ALA A 117 -8.20 0.86 -14.44
CA ALA A 117 -8.55 2.25 -14.16
C ALA A 117 -7.70 3.23 -15.00
N TRP A 118 -6.39 2.99 -15.11
CA TRP A 118 -5.50 3.77 -15.97
C TRP A 118 -5.83 3.59 -17.46
N TYR A 119 -6.09 2.35 -17.93
CA TYR A 119 -6.57 2.09 -19.29
C TYR A 119 -7.82 2.91 -19.61
N LEU A 120 -8.80 2.92 -18.70
CA LEU A 120 -10.04 3.66 -18.88
C LEU A 120 -9.81 5.18 -18.90
N LEU A 121 -8.94 5.70 -18.04
CA LEU A 121 -8.55 7.11 -18.05
C LEU A 121 -7.89 7.49 -19.38
N PHE A 122 -6.91 6.72 -19.86
CA PHE A 122 -6.23 6.98 -21.12
C PHE A 122 -7.20 6.87 -22.32
N HIS A 123 -8.03 5.84 -22.36
CA HIS A 123 -8.97 5.63 -23.45
C HIS A 123 -10.08 6.69 -23.48
N ARG A 124 -10.66 7.05 -22.32
CA ARG A 124 -11.85 7.92 -22.26
C ARG A 124 -11.51 9.40 -22.08
N THR A 125 -10.48 9.72 -21.30
CA THR A 125 -10.10 11.11 -20.99
C THR A 125 -9.08 11.67 -21.97
N LEU A 126 -8.06 10.88 -22.33
CA LEU A 126 -7.08 11.28 -23.36
C LEU A 126 -7.52 10.90 -24.78
N ARG A 127 -8.61 10.14 -24.92
CA ARG A 127 -9.13 9.64 -26.21
C ARG A 127 -8.09 8.86 -27.00
N ALA A 128 -7.16 8.20 -26.31
CA ALA A 128 -6.13 7.37 -26.92
C ALA A 128 -6.74 6.12 -27.55
N ARG A 129 -6.11 5.61 -28.60
CA ARG A 129 -6.42 4.30 -29.17
C ARG A 129 -6.24 3.22 -28.09
N ARG A 130 -7.12 2.21 -28.11
CA ARG A 130 -7.18 1.16 -27.07
C ARG A 130 -5.85 0.44 -26.86
N VAL A 131 -5.08 0.18 -27.93
CA VAL A 131 -3.76 -0.45 -27.82
C VAL A 131 -2.78 0.42 -27.03
N ALA A 132 -2.73 1.73 -27.32
CA ALA A 132 -1.88 2.65 -26.56
C ALA A 132 -2.33 2.73 -25.10
N ALA A 133 -3.63 2.86 -24.86
CA ALA A 133 -4.21 2.88 -23.52
C ALA A 133 -3.96 1.59 -22.74
N ALA A 134 -4.02 0.42 -23.38
CA ALA A 134 -3.81 -0.88 -22.74
C ALA A 134 -2.34 -1.07 -22.35
N LEU A 135 -1.42 -0.62 -23.20
CA LEU A 135 0.01 -0.58 -22.89
C LEU A 135 0.29 0.32 -21.68
N GLY A 136 -0.26 1.53 -21.68
CA GLY A 136 -0.12 2.45 -20.55
C GLY A 136 -0.74 1.91 -19.26
N GLY A 137 -1.96 1.36 -19.32
CA GLY A 137 -2.61 0.72 -18.18
C GLY A 137 -1.80 -0.46 -17.65
N GLY A 138 -1.26 -1.29 -18.55
CA GLY A 138 -0.37 -2.38 -18.21
C GLY A 138 0.86 -1.92 -17.44
N LEU A 139 1.56 -0.88 -17.92
CA LEU A 139 2.72 -0.32 -17.19
C LEU A 139 2.34 0.25 -15.82
N CYS A 140 1.19 0.93 -15.72
CA CYS A 140 0.73 1.49 -14.44
C CYS A 140 0.35 0.44 -13.41
N GLY A 141 -0.16 -0.74 -13.82
CA GLY A 141 -0.58 -1.80 -12.90
C GLY A 141 0.45 -2.90 -12.69
N PHE A 142 1.40 -3.08 -13.61
CA PHE A 142 2.35 -4.21 -13.60
C PHE A 142 3.81 -3.79 -13.78
N GLY A 143 4.10 -2.48 -13.72
CA GLY A 143 5.47 -1.98 -13.76
C GLY A 143 6.28 -2.38 -12.51
N PRO A 144 7.62 -2.25 -12.56
CA PRO A 144 8.53 -2.71 -11.50
C PRO A 144 8.12 -2.31 -10.07
N GLY A 145 7.79 -1.03 -9.86
CA GLY A 145 7.31 -0.55 -8.56
C GLY A 145 6.02 -1.23 -8.09
N MET A 146 5.05 -1.47 -8.96
CA MET A 146 3.81 -2.16 -8.57
C MET A 146 4.05 -3.62 -8.19
N VAL A 147 4.89 -4.32 -8.95
CA VAL A 147 5.26 -5.73 -8.67
C VAL A 147 6.03 -5.82 -7.36
N SER A 148 6.98 -4.92 -7.16
CA SER A 148 7.74 -4.77 -5.93
C SER A 148 6.83 -4.58 -4.71
N GLN A 149 5.95 -3.59 -4.76
CA GLN A 149 4.99 -3.30 -3.69
C GLN A 149 3.94 -4.41 -3.52
N SER A 150 3.76 -5.29 -4.51
CA SER A 150 2.90 -6.48 -4.36
C SER A 150 3.48 -7.53 -3.42
N ASN A 151 4.74 -7.38 -2.99
CA ASN A 151 5.29 -8.09 -1.83
C ASN A 151 4.69 -7.52 -0.54
N SER A 152 3.41 -7.84 -0.34
CA SER A 152 2.61 -7.62 0.87
C SER A 152 1.99 -6.24 1.08
N HIS A 153 2.39 -5.18 0.37
CA HIS A 153 1.80 -3.84 0.55
C HIS A 153 0.49 -3.64 -0.24
N LEU A 154 -0.62 -4.16 0.31
CA LEU A 154 -1.95 -3.96 -0.30
C LEU A 154 -2.33 -2.48 -0.42
N HIS A 155 -2.00 -1.65 0.58
CA HIS A 155 -2.26 -0.20 0.56
C HIS A 155 -1.56 0.52 -0.61
N MET A 156 -0.35 0.11 -0.97
CA MET A 156 0.45 0.74 -2.03
C MET A 156 -0.01 0.34 -3.44
N THR A 157 -0.45 -0.91 -3.59
CA THR A 157 -0.88 -1.47 -4.89
C THR A 157 -2.32 -1.13 -5.25
N ALA A 158 -3.15 -0.76 -4.27
CA ALA A 158 -4.53 -0.34 -4.44
C ALA A 158 -4.67 1.08 -5.06
N GLN A 159 -4.09 1.30 -6.24
CA GLN A 159 -4.07 2.62 -6.89
C GLN A 159 -5.23 2.85 -7.86
N TRP A 160 -6.24 1.98 -7.89
CA TRP A 160 -7.35 2.05 -8.85
C TRP A 160 -8.25 3.30 -8.67
N LEU A 161 -8.23 3.95 -7.50
CA LEU A 161 -8.86 5.27 -7.31
C LEU A 161 -8.01 6.43 -7.83
N VAL A 162 -6.68 6.28 -7.97
CA VAL A 162 -5.81 7.37 -8.43
C VAL A 162 -6.24 7.88 -9.81
N PRO A 163 -6.52 7.04 -10.83
CA PRO A 163 -7.07 7.50 -12.10
C PRO A 163 -8.42 8.21 -11.97
N VAL A 164 -9.25 7.82 -11.00
CA VAL A 164 -10.54 8.46 -10.74
C VAL A 164 -10.34 9.85 -10.15
N ILE A 165 -9.41 10.01 -9.20
CA ILE A 165 -8.99 11.29 -8.63
C ILE A 165 -8.45 12.21 -9.74
N VAL A 166 -7.53 11.71 -10.58
CA VAL A 166 -6.99 12.45 -11.74
C VAL A 166 -8.12 12.88 -12.67
N TRP A 167 -9.06 11.98 -12.99
CA TRP A 167 -10.21 12.30 -13.83
C TRP A 167 -11.09 13.40 -13.22
N LEU A 168 -11.36 13.33 -11.91
CA LEU A 168 -12.17 14.32 -11.19
C LEU A 168 -11.50 15.68 -11.16
N VAL A 169 -10.19 15.75 -10.93
CA VAL A 169 -9.40 16.99 -11.00
C VAL A 169 -9.44 17.59 -12.41
N VAL A 170 -9.26 16.78 -13.45
CA VAL A 170 -9.36 17.24 -14.84
C VAL A 170 -10.78 17.70 -15.18
N ARG A 171 -11.80 16.99 -14.69
CA ARG A 171 -13.21 17.36 -14.89
C ARG A 171 -13.55 18.65 -14.16
N LEU A 172 -13.01 18.86 -12.96
CA LEU A 172 -13.13 20.07 -12.18
C LEU A 172 -12.52 21.25 -12.94
N LEU A 173 -11.27 21.14 -13.40
CA LEU A 173 -10.61 22.17 -14.20
C LEU A 173 -11.41 22.54 -15.46
N ARG A 174 -11.91 21.53 -16.19
CA ARG A 174 -12.76 21.75 -17.38
C ARG A 174 -14.11 22.40 -17.06
N ALA A 175 -14.66 22.18 -15.86
CA ALA A 175 -15.90 22.82 -15.44
C ALA A 175 -15.69 24.27 -14.97
N SER A 176 -14.46 24.58 -14.53
CA SER A 176 -14.03 25.90 -14.07
C SER A 176 -13.63 26.85 -15.19
N ASP A 177 -13.19 26.34 -16.35
CA ASP A 177 -12.87 27.19 -17.51
C ASP A 177 -14.17 27.65 -18.20
N PRO A 178 -14.52 28.95 -18.16
CA PRO A 178 -15.70 29.49 -18.85
C PRO A 178 -15.53 29.52 -20.39
N GLY A 179 -14.34 29.18 -20.89
CA GLY A 179 -13.96 29.28 -22.31
C GLY A 179 -13.50 30.69 -22.68
N PRO A 180 -12.94 30.88 -23.89
CA PRO A 180 -12.77 32.22 -24.45
C PRO A 180 -14.16 32.83 -24.69
N GLY A 181 -14.40 34.07 -24.26
CA GLY A 181 -15.65 34.76 -24.56
C GLY A 181 -15.85 34.83 -26.08
N THR A 182 -16.94 34.26 -26.59
CA THR A 182 -17.36 34.51 -27.97
C THR A 182 -17.92 35.93 -28.03
N PRO A 183 -17.39 36.80 -28.90
CA PRO A 183 -18.05 38.07 -29.18
C PRO A 183 -19.38 37.75 -29.88
N ASP A 184 -20.51 38.05 -29.24
CA ASP A 184 -21.75 38.16 -29.99
C ASP A 184 -21.65 39.41 -30.87
N GLY A 185 -22.20 39.37 -32.09
CA GLY A 185 -22.14 40.44 -33.09
C GLY A 185 -22.73 41.80 -32.67
N THR A 186 -23.06 41.97 -31.39
CA THR A 186 -23.56 43.19 -30.73
C THR A 186 -22.54 43.84 -29.79
N GLY A 187 -21.30 43.33 -29.70
CA GLY A 187 -20.25 43.88 -28.83
C GLY A 187 -20.36 43.45 -27.35
N SER A 188 -21.32 42.58 -27.02
CA SER A 188 -21.43 41.96 -25.69
C SER A 188 -20.84 40.55 -25.72
N THR A 189 -19.89 40.26 -24.83
CA THR A 189 -19.35 38.90 -24.65
C THR A 189 -20.31 38.09 -23.80
N ARG A 190 -21.02 37.12 -24.40
CA ARG A 190 -21.77 36.09 -23.65
C ARG A 190 -20.78 35.10 -23.04
N THR A 191 -20.35 35.36 -21.82
CA THR A 191 -19.66 34.35 -21.00
C THR A 191 -20.69 33.32 -20.55
N THR A 192 -20.68 32.12 -21.15
CA THR A 192 -21.27 30.95 -20.48
C THR A 192 -20.49 30.75 -19.19
N GLY A 193 -21.06 31.18 -18.06
CA GLY A 193 -20.42 31.05 -16.76
C GLY A 193 -20.04 29.60 -16.43
N PRO A 194 -19.15 29.38 -15.44
CA PRO A 194 -18.71 28.05 -15.05
C PRO A 194 -19.89 27.13 -14.75
N ASN A 195 -19.78 25.86 -15.15
CA ASN A 195 -20.86 24.88 -14.98
C ASN A 195 -20.92 24.44 -13.50
N ARG A 196 -21.62 25.21 -12.67
CA ARG A 196 -21.72 25.04 -11.21
C ARG A 196 -22.12 23.62 -10.80
N ARG A 197 -23.04 22.98 -11.53
CA ARG A 197 -23.44 21.58 -11.27
C ARG A 197 -22.29 20.60 -11.50
N ARG A 198 -21.55 20.75 -12.61
CA ARG A 198 -20.38 19.89 -12.88
C ARG A 198 -19.24 20.15 -11.90
N LEU A 199 -19.05 21.40 -11.48
CA LEU A 199 -18.12 21.79 -10.44
C LEU A 199 -18.45 21.06 -9.12
N PHE A 200 -19.67 21.23 -8.60
CA PHE A 200 -20.09 20.60 -7.35
C PHE A 200 -20.03 19.07 -7.42
N THR A 201 -20.53 18.46 -8.50
CA THR A 201 -20.47 16.99 -8.64
C THR A 201 -19.05 16.45 -8.80
N SER A 202 -18.11 17.25 -9.32
CA SER A 202 -16.69 16.85 -9.36
C SER A 202 -16.03 17.03 -8.00
N ALA A 203 -16.36 18.10 -7.28
CA ALA A 203 -15.87 18.34 -5.92
C ALA A 203 -16.37 17.28 -4.93
N ALA A 204 -17.67 16.96 -4.94
CA ALA A 204 -18.24 15.90 -4.11
C ALA A 204 -17.70 14.52 -4.46
N GLY A 205 -17.53 14.22 -5.76
CA GLY A 205 -16.89 12.99 -6.21
C GLY A 205 -15.42 12.89 -5.78
N LEU A 206 -14.69 14.02 -5.84
CA LEU A 206 -13.30 14.10 -5.39
C LEU A 206 -13.20 13.89 -3.88
N ALA A 207 -14.07 14.52 -3.10
CA ALA A 207 -14.17 14.31 -1.67
C ALA A 207 -14.38 12.83 -1.34
N GLY A 208 -15.38 12.18 -1.97
CA GLY A 208 -15.63 10.75 -1.76
C GLY A 208 -14.45 9.84 -2.14
N ALA A 209 -13.79 10.11 -3.27
CA ALA A 209 -12.63 9.33 -3.71
C ALA A 209 -11.41 9.52 -2.78
N VAL A 210 -11.17 10.75 -2.31
CA VAL A 210 -10.11 11.08 -1.35
C VAL A 210 -10.41 10.41 0.00
N SER A 211 -11.63 10.53 0.51
CA SER A 211 -12.04 9.89 1.76
C SER A 211 -11.90 8.38 1.71
N ALA A 212 -12.32 7.74 0.62
CA ALA A 212 -12.11 6.30 0.43
C ALA A 212 -10.61 5.95 0.36
N GLN A 213 -9.80 6.74 -0.36
CA GLN A 213 -8.38 6.47 -0.50
C GLN A 213 -7.62 6.59 0.83
N VAL A 214 -8.05 7.47 1.76
CA VAL A 214 -7.45 7.54 3.11
C VAL A 214 -7.56 6.19 3.83
N PHE A 215 -8.74 5.56 3.80
CA PHE A 215 -8.96 4.23 4.39
C PHE A 215 -8.42 3.04 3.56
N ILE A 216 -7.73 3.31 2.45
CA ILE A 216 -7.08 2.31 1.60
C ILE A 216 -5.55 2.46 1.67
N GLY A 217 -5.04 3.68 1.62
CA GLY A 217 -3.63 3.99 1.57
C GLY A 217 -3.38 5.48 1.46
N GLU A 218 -3.14 6.12 2.60
CA GLU A 218 -2.85 7.56 2.72
C GLU A 218 -1.58 7.96 1.97
N GLU A 219 -0.54 7.13 2.01
CA GLU A 219 0.72 7.44 1.32
C GLU A 219 0.52 7.55 -0.20
N VAL A 220 -0.27 6.64 -0.80
CA VAL A 220 -0.61 6.73 -2.24
C VAL A 220 -1.36 8.02 -2.55
N LEU A 221 -2.29 8.43 -1.68
CA LEU A 221 -3.01 9.70 -1.82
C LEU A 221 -2.06 10.88 -1.75
N PHE A 222 -1.15 10.88 -0.78
CA PHE A 222 -0.15 11.93 -0.59
C PHE A 222 0.75 12.05 -1.84
N LEU A 223 1.31 10.94 -2.32
CA LEU A 223 2.13 10.90 -3.54
C LEU A 223 1.36 11.40 -4.78
N ALA A 224 0.09 11.00 -4.92
CA ALA A 224 -0.78 11.47 -5.99
C ALA A 224 -1.06 12.98 -5.88
N ALA A 225 -1.31 13.49 -4.67
CA ALA A 225 -1.58 14.90 -4.41
C ALA A 225 -0.36 15.78 -4.75
N ILE A 226 0.85 15.40 -4.32
CA ILE A 226 2.09 16.12 -4.67
C ILE A 226 2.33 16.08 -6.18
N THR A 227 2.17 14.92 -6.80
CA THR A 227 2.30 14.79 -8.27
C THR A 227 1.33 15.70 -9.00
N LEU A 228 0.06 15.70 -8.61
CA LEU A 228 -0.98 16.55 -9.20
C LEU A 228 -0.72 18.04 -8.95
N LEU A 229 -0.19 18.41 -7.78
CA LEU A 229 0.20 19.78 -7.46
C LEU A 229 1.31 20.27 -8.40
N VAL A 230 2.39 19.49 -8.56
CA VAL A 230 3.49 19.81 -9.47
C VAL A 230 2.98 19.90 -10.91
N MET A 231 2.12 18.97 -11.34
CA MET A 231 1.50 19.02 -12.67
C MET A 231 0.62 20.25 -12.86
N ALA A 232 -0.18 20.63 -11.86
CA ALA A 232 -1.06 21.79 -11.92
C ALA A 232 -0.27 23.10 -12.03
N ILE A 233 0.80 23.26 -11.23
CA ILE A 233 1.73 24.41 -11.31
C ILE A 233 2.38 24.45 -12.69
N SER A 234 2.90 23.31 -13.17
CA SER A 234 3.53 23.22 -14.50
C SER A 234 2.56 23.59 -15.63
N TYR A 235 1.31 23.16 -15.53
CA TYR A 235 0.26 23.54 -16.47
C TYR A 235 -0.07 25.04 -16.41
N ALA A 236 -0.13 25.62 -15.21
CA ALA A 236 -0.39 27.05 -15.04
C ALA A 236 0.74 27.92 -15.63
N VAL A 237 1.99 27.46 -15.52
CA VAL A 237 3.14 28.11 -16.17
C VAL A 237 3.06 27.99 -17.69
N ALA A 238 2.69 26.82 -18.21
CA ALA A 238 2.61 26.56 -19.65
C ALA A 238 1.36 27.15 -20.34
N ASP A 239 0.32 27.49 -19.57
CA ASP A 239 -0.91 28.13 -20.04
C ASP A 239 -1.43 29.17 -19.04
N ARG A 240 -0.76 30.32 -19.00
CA ARG A 240 -1.10 31.42 -18.09
C ARG A 240 -2.52 31.94 -18.30
N ASP A 241 -3.03 31.91 -19.53
CA ASP A 241 -4.38 32.40 -19.84
C ASP A 241 -5.45 31.45 -19.31
N LEU A 242 -5.29 30.14 -19.50
CA LEU A 242 -6.17 29.15 -18.86
C LEU A 242 -6.10 29.26 -17.34
N ALA A 243 -4.90 29.41 -16.77
CA ALA A 243 -4.73 29.55 -15.33
C ALA A 243 -5.53 30.76 -14.81
N ARG A 244 -5.36 31.94 -15.42
CA ARG A 244 -6.09 33.16 -15.02
C ARG A 244 -7.60 32.99 -15.10
N ARG A 245 -8.11 32.33 -16.15
CA ARG A 245 -9.56 32.13 -16.34
C ARG A 245 -10.16 31.09 -15.40
N ALA A 246 -9.47 29.96 -15.20
CA ALA A 246 -10.01 28.81 -14.50
C ALA A 246 -9.67 28.76 -13.00
N LEU A 247 -8.61 29.46 -12.55
CA LEU A 247 -8.10 29.36 -11.17
C LEU A 247 -9.14 29.68 -10.11
N PRO A 248 -9.95 30.75 -10.19
CA PRO A 248 -10.94 31.05 -9.14
C PRO A 248 -11.98 29.93 -8.98
N GLY A 249 -12.52 29.43 -10.11
CA GLY A 249 -13.49 28.33 -10.10
C GLY A 249 -12.88 27.01 -9.66
N PHE A 250 -11.64 26.73 -10.10
CA PHE A 250 -10.90 25.52 -9.73
C PHE A 250 -10.54 25.50 -8.25
N ALA A 251 -10.01 26.61 -7.72
CA ALA A 251 -9.70 26.77 -6.30
C ALA A 251 -10.96 26.68 -5.43
N GLY A 252 -12.06 27.33 -5.83
CA GLY A 252 -13.34 27.20 -5.13
C GLY A 252 -13.88 25.77 -5.14
N GLY A 253 -13.78 25.07 -6.27
CA GLY A 253 -14.14 23.66 -6.37
C GLY A 253 -13.28 22.75 -5.50
N LEU A 254 -11.97 23.01 -5.45
CA LEU A 254 -11.04 22.27 -4.60
C LEU A 254 -11.28 22.54 -3.11
N ALA A 255 -11.61 23.77 -2.74
CA ALA A 255 -12.00 24.14 -1.38
C ALA A 255 -13.29 23.43 -0.94
N ILE A 256 -14.29 23.31 -1.83
CA ILE A 256 -15.49 22.51 -1.55
C ILE A 256 -15.13 21.03 -1.35
N ALA A 257 -14.29 20.47 -2.23
CA ALA A 257 -13.87 19.08 -2.11
C ALA A 257 -13.12 18.82 -0.80
N ALA A 258 -12.18 19.70 -0.44
CA ALA A 258 -11.41 19.62 0.81
C ALA A 258 -12.32 19.78 2.03
N GLY A 259 -13.25 20.74 2.02
CA GLY A 259 -14.22 20.92 3.11
C GLY A 259 -15.11 19.69 3.30
N LEU A 260 -15.64 19.12 2.21
CA LEU A 260 -16.44 17.89 2.27
C LEU A 260 -15.62 16.68 2.76
N ALA A 261 -14.37 16.55 2.31
CA ALA A 261 -13.49 15.49 2.77
C ALA A 261 -13.16 15.63 4.27
N LEU A 262 -12.88 16.85 4.74
CA LEU A 262 -12.61 17.14 6.15
C LEU A 262 -13.80 16.87 7.07
N LEU A 263 -15.04 17.07 6.58
CA LEU A 263 -16.24 16.70 7.36
C LEU A 263 -16.29 15.20 7.67
N VAL A 264 -15.78 14.36 6.77
CA VAL A 264 -15.74 12.89 6.96
C VAL A 264 -14.47 12.46 7.69
N LEU A 265 -13.33 13.05 7.32
CA LEU A 265 -12.01 12.61 7.75
C LEU A 265 -11.49 13.31 9.01
N GLY A 266 -12.14 14.39 9.47
CA GLY A 266 -11.67 15.17 10.60
C GLY A 266 -11.49 14.33 11.87
N TYR A 267 -12.45 13.45 12.19
CA TYR A 267 -12.33 12.54 13.33
C TYR A 267 -11.28 11.44 13.12
N PRO A 268 -11.28 10.66 12.02
CA PRO A 268 -10.22 9.67 11.75
C PRO A 268 -8.80 10.24 11.77
N LEU A 269 -8.57 11.41 11.17
CA LEU A 269 -7.26 12.06 11.16
C LEU A 269 -6.88 12.57 12.55
N TRP A 270 -7.83 13.14 13.31
CA TRP A 270 -7.56 13.47 14.71
C TRP A 270 -7.20 12.22 15.51
N PHE A 271 -7.90 11.11 15.28
CA PHE A 271 -7.67 9.84 15.96
C PHE A 271 -6.28 9.27 15.67
N GLN A 272 -5.84 9.34 14.41
CA GLN A 272 -4.51 8.92 13.96
C GLN A 272 -3.38 9.63 14.71
N PHE A 273 -3.46 10.96 14.83
CA PHE A 273 -2.34 11.78 15.30
C PHE A 273 -2.43 12.15 16.79
N ALA A 274 -3.63 12.31 17.32
CA ALA A 274 -3.88 12.83 18.67
C ALA A 274 -4.83 11.97 19.52
N GLY A 275 -5.40 10.90 18.93
CA GLY A 275 -6.21 9.94 19.65
C GLY A 275 -5.39 8.94 20.47
N PRO A 276 -6.07 7.97 21.11
CA PRO A 276 -5.40 6.86 21.80
C PRO A 276 -4.42 6.13 20.89
N GLN A 277 -3.23 5.80 21.41
CA GLN A 277 -2.13 5.19 20.65
C GLN A 277 -1.75 5.96 19.36
N GLY A 278 -2.05 7.26 19.29
CA GLY A 278 -1.75 8.11 18.14
C GLY A 278 -0.25 8.39 17.99
N VAL A 279 0.20 8.51 16.74
CA VAL A 279 1.61 8.78 16.41
C VAL A 279 1.71 10.00 15.50
N ALA A 280 2.39 11.05 15.98
CA ALA A 280 2.50 12.32 15.25
C ALA A 280 3.60 12.33 14.17
N ASN A 281 4.55 11.39 14.27
CA ASN A 281 5.76 11.38 13.43
C ASN A 281 5.87 10.07 12.65
N GLY A 282 6.60 10.13 11.54
CA GLY A 282 7.02 8.95 10.79
C GLY A 282 7.80 7.96 11.65
N MET A 283 7.56 6.67 11.43
CA MET A 283 8.34 5.62 12.08
C MET A 283 9.78 5.57 11.57
N PHE A 284 9.96 5.72 10.25
CA PHE A 284 11.25 5.57 9.61
C PHE A 284 11.89 6.91 9.33
N THR A 285 13.20 6.98 9.51
CA THR A 285 13.97 8.12 9.01
C THR A 285 13.96 8.13 7.47
N PRO A 286 13.67 9.27 6.83
CA PRO A 286 13.72 9.40 5.36
C PRO A 286 15.07 9.00 4.76
N ALA A 287 16.17 9.12 5.52
CA ALA A 287 17.51 8.73 5.08
C ALA A 287 17.68 7.21 4.89
N TYR A 288 16.80 6.39 5.46
CA TYR A 288 16.86 4.94 5.29
C TYR A 288 16.35 4.52 3.92
N PHE A 289 15.20 5.02 3.48
CA PHE A 289 14.54 4.61 2.22
C PHE A 289 14.79 5.61 1.09
N SER A 290 16.04 5.69 0.62
CA SER A 290 16.46 6.59 -0.45
C SER A 290 16.77 5.82 -1.74
N ALA A 291 16.27 6.30 -2.88
CA ALA A 291 16.56 5.71 -4.18
C ALA A 291 18.04 5.81 -4.53
N ASP A 292 18.67 4.67 -4.81
CA ASP A 292 20.00 4.64 -5.38
C ASP A 292 19.98 5.18 -6.80
N LEU A 293 20.85 6.13 -7.13
CA LEU A 293 20.91 6.72 -8.47
C LEU A 293 21.18 5.66 -9.54
N SER A 294 21.97 4.62 -9.24
CA SER A 294 22.26 3.52 -10.16
C SER A 294 21.11 2.57 -10.40
N SER A 295 20.12 2.53 -9.50
CA SER A 295 18.92 1.71 -9.68
C SER A 295 18.08 2.15 -10.89
N TRP A 296 18.21 3.39 -11.35
CA TRP A 296 17.39 3.95 -12.43
C TRP A 296 17.59 3.25 -13.77
N TRP A 297 18.83 2.90 -14.10
CA TRP A 297 19.17 2.24 -15.35
C TRP A 297 19.26 0.71 -15.23
N THR A 298 19.09 0.15 -14.03
CA THR A 298 19.04 -1.29 -13.81
C THR A 298 17.61 -1.82 -13.93
N VAL A 299 17.50 -3.11 -14.21
CA VAL A 299 16.22 -3.82 -14.34
C VAL A 299 15.89 -4.47 -12.99
N SER A 300 14.62 -4.40 -12.58
CA SER A 300 14.18 -4.97 -11.30
C SER A 300 14.45 -6.46 -11.24
N PRO A 301 14.91 -7.01 -10.10
CA PRO A 301 15.02 -8.46 -9.89
C PRO A 301 13.70 -9.21 -10.12
N LEU A 302 12.56 -8.53 -9.95
CA LEU A 302 11.21 -9.08 -10.16
C LEU A 302 10.71 -8.94 -11.61
N SER A 303 11.62 -8.79 -12.58
CA SER A 303 11.32 -8.73 -14.00
C SER A 303 12.04 -9.84 -14.77
N VAL A 304 11.57 -10.18 -15.96
CA VAL A 304 12.10 -11.29 -16.79
C VAL A 304 13.58 -11.11 -17.14
N ALA A 305 14.05 -9.88 -17.36
CA ALA A 305 15.47 -9.59 -17.58
C ALA A 305 16.19 -9.06 -16.33
N GLY A 306 15.57 -9.24 -15.16
CA GLY A 306 16.13 -8.87 -13.87
C GLY A 306 17.32 -9.73 -13.46
N SER A 307 18.12 -9.20 -12.54
CA SER A 307 19.21 -9.95 -11.90
C SER A 307 19.19 -9.69 -10.40
N ASP A 308 19.33 -10.76 -9.61
CA ASP A 308 19.42 -10.70 -8.14
C ASP A 308 20.56 -9.80 -7.67
N GLU A 309 21.62 -9.68 -8.47
CA GLU A 309 22.73 -8.77 -8.19
C GLU A 309 22.25 -7.30 -8.03
N SER A 310 21.17 -6.91 -8.71
CA SER A 310 20.59 -5.56 -8.60
C SER A 310 19.90 -5.32 -7.27
N ALA A 311 19.58 -6.38 -6.50
CA ALA A 311 18.93 -6.25 -5.19
C ALA A 311 19.77 -5.47 -4.18
N ARG A 312 21.10 -5.40 -4.36
CA ARG A 312 22.01 -4.61 -3.51
C ARG A 312 21.75 -3.10 -3.54
N LEU A 313 21.01 -2.61 -4.53
CA LEU A 313 20.76 -1.18 -4.77
C LEU A 313 19.50 -0.65 -4.07
N THR A 314 18.91 -1.45 -3.17
CA THR A 314 17.73 -1.05 -2.39
C THR A 314 17.84 -1.59 -0.96
N THR A 315 17.01 -1.06 -0.06
CA THR A 315 16.92 -1.52 1.33
C THR A 315 16.11 -2.80 1.49
N GLY A 316 15.25 -3.12 0.51
CA GLY A 316 14.46 -4.33 0.56
C GLY A 316 13.68 -4.60 -0.73
N PRO A 317 13.20 -5.84 -0.90
CA PRO A 317 12.53 -6.28 -2.12
C PRO A 317 11.18 -5.62 -2.39
N ALA A 318 10.61 -4.95 -1.40
CA ALA A 318 9.40 -4.14 -1.57
C ALA A 318 9.68 -2.78 -2.23
N GLU A 319 10.95 -2.39 -2.40
CA GLU A 319 11.33 -1.04 -2.80
C GLU A 319 12.17 -0.98 -4.11
N TYR A 320 11.74 -1.69 -5.16
CA TYR A 320 12.28 -1.62 -6.53
C TYR A 320 11.60 -0.54 -7.41
N ASN A 321 11.18 0.60 -6.82
CA ASN A 321 10.33 1.59 -7.49
C ASN A 321 11.02 2.31 -8.68
N THR A 322 12.35 2.43 -8.66
CA THR A 322 13.18 3.13 -9.66
C THR A 322 13.80 2.21 -10.72
N PHE A 323 13.63 0.89 -10.61
CA PHE A 323 14.29 -0.13 -11.43
C PHE A 323 13.64 -0.29 -12.81
N LEU A 324 13.59 0.80 -13.56
CA LEU A 324 12.89 0.94 -14.84
C LEU A 324 13.72 0.45 -16.03
N GLY A 325 15.03 0.30 -15.87
CA GLY A 325 15.96 -0.08 -16.92
C GLY A 325 16.24 1.05 -17.93
N TRP A 326 17.49 1.11 -18.40
CA TRP A 326 17.90 2.09 -19.42
C TRP A 326 17.05 2.09 -20.71
N PRO A 327 16.52 0.95 -21.23
CA PRO A 327 15.74 0.98 -22.48
C PRO A 327 14.43 1.78 -22.32
N LEU A 328 13.73 1.60 -21.21
CA LEU A 328 12.49 2.33 -20.93
C LEU A 328 12.75 3.82 -20.73
N LEU A 329 13.79 4.18 -19.98
CA LEU A 329 14.17 5.57 -19.77
C LEU A 329 14.49 6.26 -21.10
N LEU A 330 15.31 5.63 -21.95
CA LEU A 330 15.69 6.17 -23.24
C LEU A 330 14.47 6.35 -24.16
N VAL A 331 13.64 5.31 -24.32
CA VAL A 331 12.46 5.39 -25.17
C VAL A 331 11.46 6.42 -24.66
N THR A 332 11.30 6.56 -23.34
CA THR A 332 10.44 7.57 -22.75
C THR A 332 10.94 8.98 -23.05
N ALA A 333 12.24 9.24 -22.90
CA ALA A 333 12.84 10.53 -23.24
C ALA A 333 12.65 10.87 -24.72
N VAL A 334 12.94 9.92 -25.62
CA VAL A 334 12.75 10.09 -27.08
C VAL A 334 11.27 10.34 -27.40
N CYS A 335 10.34 9.60 -26.78
CA CYS A 335 8.91 9.79 -26.95
C CYS A 335 8.45 11.18 -26.49
N ALA A 336 8.93 11.65 -25.33
CA ALA A 336 8.60 12.97 -24.80
C ALA A 336 9.07 14.08 -25.75
N ILE A 337 10.31 14.00 -26.24
CA ILE A 337 10.87 14.94 -27.22
C ILE A 337 10.07 14.89 -28.53
N TRP A 338 9.76 13.70 -29.03
CA TRP A 338 9.08 13.51 -30.32
C TRP A 338 7.61 13.94 -30.32
N VAL A 339 6.87 13.71 -29.22
CA VAL A 339 5.49 14.22 -29.08
C VAL A 339 5.48 15.76 -29.04
N GLY A 340 6.58 16.36 -28.60
CA GLY A 340 6.87 17.79 -28.73
C GLY A 340 6.25 18.64 -27.63
N ARG A 341 6.07 19.94 -27.92
CA ARG A 341 5.71 21.01 -26.95
C ARG A 341 4.25 20.98 -26.46
N ARG A 342 3.68 19.80 -26.20
CA ARG A 342 2.37 19.70 -25.54
C ARG A 342 2.50 20.07 -24.08
N ARG A 343 1.57 20.88 -23.57
CA ARG A 343 1.51 21.27 -22.14
C ARG A 343 1.46 20.06 -21.20
N LEU A 344 0.75 19.00 -21.61
CA LEU A 344 0.71 17.74 -20.86
C LEU A 344 2.08 17.07 -20.78
N VAL A 345 2.81 17.03 -21.89
CA VAL A 345 4.17 16.44 -21.93
C VAL A 345 5.10 17.24 -21.03
N PHE A 346 5.04 18.57 -21.10
CA PHE A 346 5.81 19.43 -20.19
C PHE A 346 5.48 19.15 -18.71
N ALA A 347 4.20 19.13 -18.34
CA ALA A 347 3.79 18.85 -16.96
C ALA A 347 4.22 17.45 -16.50
N CYS A 348 4.11 16.43 -17.36
CA CYS A 348 4.60 15.08 -17.07
C CYS A 348 6.11 15.03 -16.89
N VAL A 349 6.89 15.70 -17.75
CA VAL A 349 8.35 15.74 -17.63
C VAL A 349 8.78 16.45 -16.35
N VAL A 350 8.19 17.61 -16.03
CA VAL A 350 8.50 18.33 -14.79
C VAL A 350 8.11 17.50 -13.56
N ALA A 351 6.90 16.93 -13.53
CA ALA A 351 6.49 16.06 -12.43
C ALA A 351 7.39 14.83 -12.30
N GLY A 352 7.79 14.19 -13.40
CA GLY A 352 8.69 13.05 -13.39
C GLY A 352 10.06 13.41 -12.83
N LEU A 353 10.61 14.55 -13.23
CA LEU A 353 11.88 15.05 -12.70
C LEU A 353 11.79 15.39 -11.21
N VAL A 354 10.72 16.06 -10.76
CA VAL A 354 10.54 16.43 -9.35
C VAL A 354 10.33 15.20 -8.47
N MET A 355 9.40 14.31 -8.84
CA MET A 355 9.13 13.08 -8.07
C MET A 355 10.36 12.15 -8.06
N GLY A 356 11.05 12.05 -9.20
CA GLY A 356 12.31 11.33 -9.30
C GLY A 356 13.42 11.92 -8.42
N ALA A 357 13.58 13.23 -8.43
CA ALA A 357 14.53 13.96 -7.60
C ALA A 357 14.25 13.77 -6.10
N LEU A 358 12.99 13.89 -5.68
CA LEU A 358 12.57 13.64 -4.30
C LEU A 358 12.83 12.19 -3.88
N SER A 359 12.73 11.24 -4.82
CA SER A 359 12.97 9.83 -4.49
C SER A 359 14.40 9.50 -4.10
N LEU A 360 15.38 10.33 -4.49
CA LEU A 360 16.78 10.18 -4.11
C LEU A 360 17.02 10.39 -2.60
N GLY A 361 16.03 10.89 -1.85
CA GLY A 361 16.15 11.07 -0.41
C GLY A 361 16.97 12.29 0.01
N PRO A 362 17.22 12.44 1.32
CA PRO A 362 17.93 13.60 1.87
C PRO A 362 19.43 13.59 1.54
N GLU A 363 20.00 12.43 1.22
CA GLU A 363 21.39 12.26 0.78
C GLU A 363 21.41 11.34 -0.44
N VAL A 364 22.21 11.69 -1.47
CA VAL A 364 22.27 10.87 -2.68
C VAL A 364 22.98 9.56 -2.39
N VAL A 365 22.36 8.45 -2.78
CA VAL A 365 22.95 7.11 -2.72
C VAL A 365 23.41 6.69 -4.12
N LEU A 366 24.63 6.16 -4.23
CA LEU A 366 25.20 5.68 -5.49
C LEU A 366 25.86 4.31 -5.27
N GLY A 367 25.41 3.30 -6.02
CA GLY A 367 26.01 1.96 -6.01
C GLY A 367 25.98 1.26 -4.65
N GLY A 368 24.96 1.50 -3.83
CA GLY A 368 24.79 1.00 -2.47
C GLY A 368 25.45 1.88 -1.40
N THR A 369 26.14 2.96 -1.80
CA THR A 369 26.88 3.83 -0.87
C THR A 369 26.23 5.20 -0.73
N ARG A 370 26.01 5.64 0.52
CA ARG A 370 25.56 7.01 0.80
C ARG A 370 26.70 7.98 0.51
N THR A 371 26.41 9.02 -0.24
CA THR A 371 27.35 10.10 -0.54
C THR A 371 27.13 11.28 0.40
N ALA A 372 28.11 12.18 0.52
CA ALA A 372 27.95 13.43 1.27
C ALA A 372 27.17 14.52 0.49
N ILE A 373 26.61 14.18 -0.67
CA ILE A 373 25.90 15.14 -1.52
C ILE A 373 24.45 15.23 -1.03
N PRO A 374 23.97 16.43 -0.63
CA PRO A 374 22.59 16.59 -0.19
C PRO A 374 21.64 16.31 -1.35
N GLY A 375 20.65 15.47 -1.10
CA GLY A 375 19.61 15.11 -2.05
C GLY A 375 18.46 16.12 -2.05
N PRO A 376 17.65 16.17 -3.13
CA PRO A 376 16.56 17.13 -3.27
C PRO A 376 15.48 17.04 -2.19
N TYR A 377 15.32 15.88 -1.54
CA TYR A 377 14.36 15.70 -0.45
C TYR A 377 14.69 16.57 0.77
N ALA A 378 15.97 16.93 0.98
CA ALA A 378 16.39 17.76 2.10
C ALA A 378 15.70 19.15 2.11
N LEU A 379 15.18 19.60 0.97
CA LEU A 379 14.44 20.87 0.85
C LEU A 379 13.05 20.82 1.50
N ILE A 380 12.49 19.62 1.68
CA ILE A 380 11.14 19.40 2.23
C ILE A 380 11.16 18.57 3.52
N GLY A 381 12.33 18.08 3.94
CA GLY A 381 12.51 17.40 5.23
C GLY A 381 12.24 18.35 6.39
N GLY A 382 11.66 17.81 7.47
CA GLY A 382 11.22 18.57 8.64
C GLY A 382 9.80 19.12 8.53
N LEU A 383 9.11 18.93 7.40
CA LEU A 383 7.71 19.32 7.25
C LEU A 383 6.79 18.23 7.84
N PRO A 384 5.73 18.62 8.57
CA PRO A 384 4.72 17.67 9.06
C PRO A 384 4.17 16.81 7.91
N VAL A 385 3.88 15.54 8.17
CA VAL A 385 3.43 14.53 7.19
C VAL A 385 4.51 14.09 6.20
N VAL A 386 5.41 14.99 5.76
CA VAL A 386 6.53 14.66 4.87
C VAL A 386 7.57 13.78 5.59
N ASP A 387 7.82 14.03 6.87
CA ASP A 387 8.78 13.23 7.65
C ASP A 387 8.37 11.76 7.83
N GLY A 388 7.10 11.42 7.58
CA GLY A 388 6.61 10.04 7.55
C GLY A 388 6.62 9.37 6.17
N ALA A 389 6.81 10.14 5.09
CA ALA A 389 6.85 9.58 3.74
C ALA A 389 8.23 8.98 3.44
N LEU A 390 8.25 7.82 2.78
CA LEU A 390 9.51 7.20 2.38
C LEU A 390 9.97 7.79 1.04
N PRO A 391 11.15 8.43 0.94
CA PRO A 391 11.58 9.07 -0.30
C PRO A 391 11.51 8.15 -1.52
N MET A 392 12.03 6.93 -1.41
CA MET A 392 12.02 5.94 -2.50
C MET A 392 10.62 5.66 -3.08
N ARG A 393 9.54 5.88 -2.32
CA ARG A 393 8.16 5.70 -2.80
C ARG A 393 7.66 6.84 -3.69
N PHE A 394 8.30 8.01 -3.68
CA PHE A 394 8.02 9.07 -4.65
C PHE A 394 8.21 8.60 -6.10
N ALA A 395 9.09 7.63 -6.33
CA ALA A 395 9.31 7.04 -7.65
C ALA A 395 8.09 6.26 -8.17
N LEU A 396 7.14 5.85 -7.34
CA LEU A 396 5.91 5.19 -7.81
C LEU A 396 5.08 6.07 -8.74
N ALA A 397 5.14 7.40 -8.55
CA ALA A 397 4.49 8.35 -9.45
C ALA A 397 5.07 8.33 -10.88
N LEU A 398 6.28 7.80 -11.08
CA LEU A 398 6.91 7.73 -12.39
C LEU A 398 6.18 6.75 -13.32
N LEU A 399 5.65 5.64 -12.82
CA LEU A 399 4.94 4.67 -13.66
C LEU A 399 3.79 5.32 -14.46
N PRO A 400 2.82 6.02 -13.83
CA PRO A 400 1.76 6.69 -14.59
C PRO A 400 2.24 7.90 -15.42
N ILE A 401 3.30 8.58 -15.02
CA ILE A 401 3.91 9.68 -15.79
C ILE A 401 4.53 9.14 -17.08
N VAL A 402 5.39 8.13 -16.97
CA VAL A 402 6.03 7.41 -18.08
C VAL A 402 4.95 6.82 -18.99
N ALA A 403 3.97 6.11 -18.42
CA ALA A 403 2.86 5.55 -19.17
C ALA A 403 2.11 6.62 -19.97
N THR A 404 1.85 7.79 -19.38
CA THR A 404 1.19 8.90 -20.09
C THR A 404 2.01 9.36 -21.31
N LEU A 405 3.33 9.54 -21.16
CA LEU A 405 4.22 9.94 -22.26
C LEU A 405 4.22 8.90 -23.39
N LEU A 406 4.33 7.61 -23.04
CA LEU A 406 4.31 6.51 -23.99
C LEU A 406 2.95 6.37 -24.68
N VAL A 407 1.84 6.50 -23.95
CA VAL A 407 0.48 6.49 -24.51
C VAL A 407 0.31 7.59 -25.55
N LEU A 408 0.77 8.81 -25.25
CA LEU A 408 0.67 9.94 -26.19
C LEU A 408 1.52 9.71 -27.45
N ALA A 409 2.72 9.14 -27.31
CA ALA A 409 3.59 8.82 -28.43
C ALA A 409 3.01 7.69 -29.29
N VAL A 410 2.63 6.57 -28.68
CA VAL A 410 2.04 5.43 -29.39
C VAL A 410 0.72 5.84 -30.06
N ASP A 411 -0.16 6.60 -29.39
CA ASP A 411 -1.39 7.10 -30.02
C ASP A 411 -1.12 8.00 -31.22
N ARG A 412 -0.16 8.94 -31.09
CA ARG A 412 0.28 9.80 -32.20
C ARG A 412 0.81 8.98 -33.37
N ALA A 413 1.67 8.00 -33.10
CA ALA A 413 2.26 7.12 -34.11
C ALA A 413 1.22 6.26 -34.81
N LEU A 414 0.29 5.68 -34.07
CA LEU A 414 -0.77 4.86 -34.64
C LEU A 414 -1.70 5.67 -35.56
N ARG A 415 -1.88 6.97 -35.28
CA ARG A 415 -2.64 7.91 -36.13
C ARG A 415 -1.88 8.44 -37.33
N SER A 416 -0.55 8.33 -37.38
CA SER A 416 0.24 8.79 -38.52
C SER A 416 0.35 7.72 -39.61
N SER A 417 0.81 8.14 -40.79
CA SER A 417 1.26 7.27 -41.88
C SER A 417 2.79 7.09 -41.84
N GLY A 418 3.31 6.11 -42.57
CA GLY A 418 4.76 5.87 -42.70
C GLY A 418 5.39 5.02 -41.59
N ARG A 419 6.73 5.10 -41.46
CA ARG A 419 7.53 4.21 -40.59
C ARG A 419 7.19 4.37 -39.10
N ALA A 420 6.86 5.57 -38.65
CA ALA A 420 6.54 5.85 -37.23
C ALA A 420 5.39 4.98 -36.70
N ARG A 421 4.38 4.69 -37.54
CA ARG A 421 3.23 3.82 -37.18
C ARG A 421 3.65 2.42 -36.73
N ARG A 422 4.81 1.94 -37.20
CA ARG A 422 5.36 0.62 -36.85
C ARG A 422 6.51 0.73 -35.85
N LEU A 423 7.44 1.66 -36.07
CA LEU A 423 8.67 1.77 -35.27
C LEU A 423 8.41 2.24 -33.84
N VAL A 424 7.49 3.19 -33.60
CA VAL A 424 7.24 3.70 -32.24
C VAL A 424 6.60 2.62 -31.36
N PRO A 425 5.49 1.96 -31.75
CA PRO A 425 4.95 0.86 -30.94
C PRO A 425 5.95 -0.29 -30.75
N LEU A 426 6.77 -0.59 -31.76
CA LEU A 426 7.82 -1.61 -31.66
C LEU A 426 8.89 -1.21 -30.64
N ALA A 427 9.42 0.02 -30.71
CA ALA A 427 10.42 0.52 -29.78
C ALA A 427 9.89 0.52 -28.34
N VAL A 428 8.65 0.94 -28.13
CA VAL A 428 8.00 0.89 -26.81
C VAL A 428 7.83 -0.56 -26.35
N GLY A 429 7.37 -1.47 -27.22
CA GLY A 429 7.27 -2.90 -26.89
C GLY A 429 8.61 -3.49 -26.48
N VAL A 430 9.67 -3.24 -27.26
CA VAL A 430 11.03 -3.70 -26.97
C VAL A 430 11.56 -3.12 -25.66
N ALA A 431 11.28 -1.86 -25.35
CA ALA A 431 11.70 -1.24 -24.09
C ALA A 431 10.95 -1.76 -22.86
N LEU A 432 9.73 -2.29 -23.03
CA LEU A 432 8.96 -2.91 -21.96
C LEU A 432 9.32 -4.38 -21.72
N LEU A 433 9.88 -5.08 -22.71
CA LEU A 433 10.23 -6.51 -22.57
C LEU A 433 11.16 -6.80 -21.37
N PRO A 434 12.25 -6.04 -21.13
CA PRO A 434 13.15 -6.32 -20.01
C PRO A 434 12.48 -6.21 -18.64
N ILE A 435 11.55 -5.26 -18.51
CA ILE A 435 10.80 -4.99 -17.28
C ILE A 435 9.46 -5.73 -17.21
N PHE A 436 9.22 -6.68 -18.14
CA PHE A 436 8.03 -7.50 -18.05
C PHE A 436 8.07 -8.26 -16.73
N PRO A 437 6.98 -8.26 -15.94
CA PRO A 437 7.02 -8.74 -14.57
C PRO A 437 7.24 -10.26 -14.53
N ALA A 438 8.02 -10.72 -13.56
CA ALA A 438 8.12 -12.14 -13.20
C ALA A 438 7.09 -12.48 -12.12
N PRO A 439 6.62 -13.74 -12.02
CA PRO A 439 5.72 -14.16 -10.95
C PRO A 439 6.30 -13.87 -9.57
N LEU A 440 5.43 -13.48 -8.63
CA LEU A 440 5.85 -13.20 -7.27
C LEU A 440 6.33 -14.51 -6.59
N PRO A 441 7.53 -14.51 -6.01
CA PRO A 441 8.04 -15.69 -5.34
C PRO A 441 7.20 -15.97 -4.08
N THR A 442 6.85 -17.24 -3.91
CA THR A 442 6.08 -17.71 -2.75
C THR A 442 6.80 -18.86 -2.07
N THR A 443 6.67 -18.94 -0.76
CA THR A 443 7.23 -20.02 0.06
C THR A 443 6.12 -20.66 0.90
N GLY A 444 6.38 -21.88 1.38
CA GLY A 444 5.52 -22.52 2.36
C GLY A 444 5.65 -21.83 3.72
N ARG A 445 4.57 -21.83 4.50
CA ARG A 445 4.57 -21.41 5.90
C ARG A 445 3.93 -22.48 6.77
N PRO A 446 4.30 -22.58 8.07
CA PRO A 446 3.72 -23.55 8.99
C PRO A 446 2.19 -23.46 9.04
N ALA A 447 1.53 -24.58 9.29
CA ALA A 447 0.09 -24.58 9.55
C ALA A 447 -0.22 -23.81 10.84
N VAL A 448 -1.43 -23.25 10.94
CA VAL A 448 -1.92 -22.76 12.23
C VAL A 448 -2.36 -24.00 13.04
N PRO A 449 -2.07 -24.07 14.35
CA PRO A 449 -2.41 -25.25 15.16
C PRO A 449 -3.88 -25.62 15.12
N GLU A 450 -4.18 -26.91 15.17
CA GLU A 450 -5.54 -27.46 15.29
C GLU A 450 -6.25 -26.92 16.53
N PHE A 451 -5.51 -26.68 17.62
CA PHE A 451 -6.01 -25.96 18.79
C PHE A 451 -6.74 -24.66 18.44
N ILE A 452 -6.24 -23.92 17.45
CA ILE A 452 -6.85 -22.68 16.96
C ILE A 452 -7.92 -22.98 15.90
N THR A 453 -7.56 -23.69 14.83
CA THR A 453 -8.45 -23.88 13.67
C THR A 453 -9.66 -24.76 13.98
N GLY A 454 -9.52 -25.70 14.91
CA GLY A 454 -10.61 -26.52 15.46
C GLY A 454 -11.47 -25.79 16.48
N GLY A 455 -11.09 -24.57 16.89
CA GLY A 455 -11.86 -23.75 17.83
C GLY A 455 -11.70 -24.14 19.30
N HIS A 456 -10.71 -24.97 19.64
CA HIS A 456 -10.45 -25.45 21.00
C HIS A 456 -10.01 -24.34 21.96
N TRP A 457 -9.41 -23.26 21.44
CA TRP A 457 -9.06 -22.06 22.21
C TRP A 457 -10.21 -21.47 23.04
N ARG A 458 -11.46 -21.64 22.59
CA ARG A 458 -12.67 -21.18 23.30
C ARG A 458 -12.89 -21.90 24.64
N GLN A 459 -12.20 -23.02 24.90
CA GLN A 459 -12.28 -23.74 26.17
C GLN A 459 -11.54 -23.02 27.31
N CYS A 460 -10.56 -22.17 26.99
CA CYS A 460 -9.78 -21.42 27.98
C CYS A 460 -9.86 -19.90 27.81
N VAL A 461 -10.35 -19.38 26.68
CA VAL A 461 -10.50 -17.94 26.42
C VAL A 461 -11.98 -17.57 26.31
N PRO A 462 -12.51 -16.70 27.18
CA PRO A 462 -13.88 -16.21 27.05
C PRO A 462 -14.01 -15.31 25.82
N SER A 463 -15.24 -15.00 25.42
CA SER A 463 -15.49 -14.07 24.29
C SER A 463 -14.82 -12.71 24.56
N GLY A 464 -13.95 -12.27 23.64
CA GLY A 464 -13.19 -11.03 23.81
C GLY A 464 -12.02 -11.12 24.81
N GLY A 465 -11.74 -12.30 25.36
CA GLY A 465 -10.60 -12.54 26.24
C GLY A 465 -9.26 -12.54 25.50
N VAL A 466 -8.17 -12.62 26.26
CA VAL A 466 -6.80 -12.60 25.74
C VAL A 466 -6.16 -13.99 25.83
N LEU A 467 -5.55 -14.41 24.72
CA LEU A 467 -4.73 -15.61 24.60
C LEU A 467 -3.25 -15.21 24.49
N VAL A 468 -2.39 -15.76 25.32
CA VAL A 468 -0.94 -15.60 25.22
C VAL A 468 -0.38 -16.75 24.40
N ALA A 469 -0.12 -16.52 23.11
CA ALA A 469 0.63 -17.47 22.29
C ALA A 469 2.11 -17.47 22.70
N VAL A 470 2.72 -18.65 22.85
CA VAL A 470 4.13 -18.80 23.21
C VAL A 470 4.92 -19.40 22.06
N PRO A 471 6.00 -18.74 21.57
CA PRO A 471 6.43 -17.39 21.94
C PRO A 471 5.44 -16.29 21.49
N LEU A 472 5.48 -15.14 22.16
CA LEU A 472 4.64 -13.98 21.83
C LEU A 472 5.05 -13.36 20.49
N PRO A 473 4.10 -12.78 19.73
CA PRO A 473 4.40 -12.20 18.44
C PRO A 473 5.28 -10.94 18.56
N THR A 474 6.20 -10.79 17.61
CA THR A 474 7.02 -9.58 17.48
C THR A 474 7.00 -9.08 16.03
N PRO A 475 7.43 -7.83 15.75
CA PRO A 475 7.57 -7.36 14.37
C PRO A 475 8.43 -8.24 13.46
N LYS A 476 9.45 -8.90 14.03
CA LYS A 476 10.35 -9.80 13.28
C LYS A 476 9.82 -11.22 13.17
N GLU A 477 8.97 -11.63 14.10
CA GLU A 477 8.41 -12.97 14.18
C GLU A 477 6.89 -12.86 14.45
N PRO A 478 6.10 -12.35 13.48
CA PRO A 478 4.66 -12.11 13.69
C PRO A 478 3.82 -13.39 13.55
N GLY A 479 4.44 -14.55 13.33
CA GLY A 479 3.77 -15.84 13.12
C GLY A 479 2.61 -16.14 14.08
N PRO A 480 2.73 -15.90 15.41
CA PRO A 480 1.64 -16.11 16.36
C PRO A 480 0.38 -15.25 16.09
N MET A 481 0.49 -14.10 15.42
CA MET A 481 -0.68 -13.28 15.04
C MET A 481 -1.64 -14.04 14.12
N ARG A 482 -1.14 -15.04 13.36
CA ARG A 482 -1.95 -15.90 12.52
C ARG A 482 -2.96 -16.72 13.31
N TRP A 483 -2.72 -16.94 14.61
CA TRP A 483 -3.69 -17.64 15.47
C TRP A 483 -4.94 -16.80 15.66
N ALA A 484 -4.79 -15.51 15.95
CA ALA A 484 -5.93 -14.58 16.01
C ALA A 484 -6.59 -14.44 14.63
N THR A 485 -5.81 -14.32 13.56
CA THR A 485 -6.34 -14.26 12.19
C THR A 485 -7.20 -15.47 11.82
N ALA A 486 -6.74 -16.69 12.12
CA ALA A 486 -7.48 -17.93 11.83
C ALA A 486 -8.73 -18.11 12.70
N ALA A 487 -8.81 -17.39 13.82
CA ALA A 487 -9.98 -17.33 14.69
C ALA A 487 -10.86 -16.08 14.43
N ASP A 488 -10.74 -15.46 13.24
CA ASP A 488 -11.46 -14.25 12.83
C ASP A 488 -11.31 -13.09 13.83
N ALA A 489 -10.10 -12.92 14.39
CA ALA A 489 -9.79 -11.99 15.46
C ALA A 489 -10.74 -12.10 16.67
N GLY A 490 -11.12 -13.33 17.03
CA GLY A 490 -12.07 -13.64 18.11
C GLY A 490 -11.54 -13.49 19.54
N PHE A 491 -10.23 -13.28 19.70
CA PHE A 491 -9.55 -13.04 20.97
C PHE A 491 -8.44 -12.00 20.79
N GLY A 492 -8.00 -11.39 21.89
CA GLY A 492 -6.85 -10.49 21.93
C GLY A 492 -5.53 -11.24 22.09
N LEU A 493 -4.46 -10.64 21.57
CA LEU A 493 -3.07 -11.09 21.76
C LEU A 493 -2.28 -10.00 22.48
N PRO A 494 -1.40 -10.35 23.43
CA PRO A 494 -0.39 -9.41 23.92
C PRO A 494 0.70 -9.17 22.87
N GLU A 495 1.28 -7.98 22.91
CA GLU A 495 2.39 -7.56 22.02
C GLU A 495 2.01 -7.69 20.52
N GLY A 496 3.00 -7.75 19.62
CA GLY A 496 2.76 -7.99 18.20
C GLY A 496 3.49 -7.09 17.21
N PHE A 497 3.11 -7.23 15.94
CA PHE A 497 3.59 -6.39 14.85
C PHE A 497 2.55 -5.32 14.52
N PHE A 498 2.84 -4.06 14.85
CA PHE A 498 2.03 -2.88 14.57
C PHE A 498 2.90 -1.62 14.75
N ILE A 499 2.41 -0.45 14.40
CA ILE A 499 3.00 0.86 14.71
C ILE A 499 2.27 1.47 15.89
N GLY A 500 3.01 1.91 16.91
CA GLY A 500 2.47 2.58 18.09
C GLY A 500 3.47 3.54 18.75
N PRO A 501 3.06 4.31 19.78
CA PRO A 501 3.88 5.35 20.43
C PRO A 501 4.87 4.77 21.47
N TYR A 502 5.47 3.62 21.20
CA TYR A 502 6.39 2.93 22.11
C TYR A 502 7.86 3.32 21.91
N GLY A 503 8.13 4.26 21.00
CA GLY A 503 9.45 4.84 20.79
C GLY A 503 9.86 5.82 21.89
N ARG A 504 11.12 6.24 21.88
CA ARG A 504 11.66 7.19 22.86
C ARG A 504 10.83 8.48 22.84
N GLY A 505 10.32 8.89 24.00
CA GLY A 505 9.50 10.10 24.13
C GLY A 505 8.13 10.00 23.47
N GLY A 506 7.58 8.81 23.27
CA GLY A 506 6.25 8.61 22.63
C GLY A 506 6.28 8.66 21.10
N THR A 507 7.46 8.53 20.50
CA THR A 507 7.61 8.49 19.03
C THR A 507 7.12 7.17 18.44
N ALA A 508 6.81 7.16 17.14
CA ALA A 508 6.39 5.94 16.45
C ALA A 508 7.48 4.84 16.50
N ALA A 509 7.07 3.63 16.84
CA ALA A 509 7.90 2.44 16.86
C ALA A 509 7.11 1.22 16.35
N MET A 510 7.82 0.21 15.84
CA MET A 510 7.24 -1.09 15.53
C MET A 510 7.15 -1.94 16.79
N GLY A 511 5.94 -2.41 17.10
CA GLY A 511 5.65 -3.24 18.27
C GLY A 511 5.72 -2.45 19.58
N THR A 512 5.77 -3.21 20.68
CA THR A 512 5.85 -2.69 22.04
C THR A 512 7.09 -3.25 22.77
N PHE A 513 7.32 -2.79 23.99
CA PHE A 513 8.31 -3.38 24.89
C PHE A 513 7.83 -4.77 25.37
N LYS A 514 8.79 -5.70 25.52
CA LYS A 514 8.47 -7.03 26.04
C LYS A 514 8.24 -6.96 27.54
N GLN A 515 7.17 -7.58 28.01
CA GLN A 515 7.04 -7.84 29.45
C GLN A 515 8.13 -8.83 29.93
N PRO A 516 8.53 -8.80 31.20
CA PRO A 516 9.60 -9.68 31.70
C PRO A 516 9.38 -11.17 31.41
N THR A 517 8.15 -11.66 31.52
CA THR A 517 7.80 -13.06 31.21
C THR A 517 7.87 -13.34 29.71
N SER A 518 7.44 -12.40 28.86
CA SER A 518 7.61 -12.48 27.40
C SER A 518 9.09 -12.53 27.01
N ALA A 519 9.92 -11.69 27.63
CA ALA A 519 11.36 -11.67 27.39
C ALA A 519 12.02 -13.00 27.80
N LEU A 520 11.66 -13.54 28.96
CA LEU A 520 12.12 -14.86 29.43
C LEU A 520 11.75 -15.97 28.44
N LEU A 521 10.49 -16.05 28.03
CA LEU A 521 10.01 -17.07 27.09
C LEU A 521 10.65 -16.92 25.72
N ALA A 522 10.87 -15.68 25.25
CA ALA A 522 11.57 -15.43 24.00
C ALA A 522 13.05 -15.87 24.06
N ASP A 523 13.70 -15.74 25.21
CA ASP A 523 15.07 -16.24 25.40
C ASP A 523 15.12 -17.77 25.38
N VAL A 524 14.16 -18.44 26.03
CA VAL A 524 14.04 -19.90 25.98
C VAL A 524 13.74 -20.39 24.57
N ALA A 525 12.81 -19.73 23.87
CA ALA A 525 12.47 -20.03 22.47
C ALA A 525 13.66 -19.88 21.52
N ARG A 526 14.63 -19.02 21.85
CA ARG A 526 15.85 -18.80 21.06
C ARG A 526 16.98 -19.75 21.45
N ARG A 527 17.24 -19.95 22.75
CA ARG A 527 18.42 -20.65 23.27
C ARG A 527 18.16 -22.10 23.65
N GLY A 528 16.92 -22.47 23.91
CA GLY A 528 16.51 -23.82 24.34
C GLY A 528 16.92 -24.16 25.77
N ASP A 529 17.38 -23.18 26.56
CA ASP A 529 17.81 -23.40 27.94
C ASP A 529 16.63 -23.54 28.90
N GLN A 530 16.89 -24.15 30.06
CA GLN A 530 15.91 -24.25 31.15
C GLN A 530 16.29 -23.27 32.26
N PRO A 531 15.70 -22.06 32.29
CA PRO A 531 16.00 -21.07 33.31
C PRO A 531 15.60 -21.58 34.71
N ALA A 532 16.31 -21.08 35.72
CA ALA A 532 15.95 -21.28 37.10
C ALA A 532 14.70 -20.44 37.42
N ILE A 533 13.59 -21.11 37.74
CA ILE A 533 12.31 -20.47 38.05
C ILE A 533 12.05 -20.56 39.56
N GLY A 534 12.18 -19.43 40.24
CA GLY A 534 11.86 -19.26 41.66
C GLY A 534 10.57 -18.45 41.87
N ASP A 535 10.29 -18.10 43.12
CA ASP A 535 9.08 -17.37 43.50
C ASP A 535 8.97 -15.99 42.85
N GLU A 536 10.10 -15.34 42.56
CA GLU A 536 10.08 -14.04 41.89
C GLU A 536 9.60 -14.16 40.44
N GLN A 537 10.10 -15.14 39.69
CA GLN A 537 9.65 -15.38 38.31
C GLN A 537 8.18 -15.79 38.26
N ARG A 538 7.71 -16.61 39.21
CA ARG A 538 6.28 -16.98 39.29
C ARG A 538 5.39 -15.77 39.59
N ARG A 539 5.79 -14.93 40.55
CA ARG A 539 5.07 -13.69 40.86
C ARG A 539 5.08 -12.71 39.68
N GLN A 540 6.20 -12.60 38.97
CA GLN A 540 6.27 -11.77 37.76
C GLN A 540 5.37 -12.32 36.65
N ALA A 541 5.33 -13.63 36.44
CA ALA A 541 4.47 -14.26 35.44
C ALA A 541 2.98 -14.11 35.71
N ALA A 542 2.57 -14.14 36.99
CA ALA A 542 1.20 -13.81 37.39
C ALA A 542 0.89 -12.32 37.13
N ARG A 543 1.80 -11.41 37.50
CA ARG A 543 1.64 -9.97 37.23
C ARG A 543 1.52 -9.66 35.74
N ASP A 544 2.30 -10.33 34.89
CA ASP A 544 2.26 -10.11 33.44
C ASP A 544 0.97 -10.69 32.83
N ALA A 545 0.50 -11.84 33.31
CA ALA A 545 -0.80 -12.40 32.92
C ALA A 545 -1.96 -11.48 33.31
N ASP A 546 -1.96 -10.96 34.54
CA ASP A 546 -2.93 -9.97 35.02
C ASP A 546 -2.87 -8.68 34.20
N PHE A 547 -1.67 -8.18 33.90
CA PHE A 547 -1.46 -6.97 33.09
C PHE A 547 -2.08 -7.13 31.69
N TRP A 548 -1.87 -8.27 31.05
CA TRP A 548 -2.45 -8.56 29.74
C TRP A 548 -3.95 -8.84 29.79
N GLY A 549 -4.54 -9.06 30.97
CA GLY A 549 -5.89 -9.63 31.09
C GLY A 549 -5.98 -11.02 30.45
N ALA A 550 -4.87 -11.77 30.49
CA ALA A 550 -4.76 -13.09 29.91
C ALA A 550 -5.67 -14.07 30.65
N SER A 551 -6.34 -14.93 29.88
CA SER A 551 -7.15 -16.03 30.42
C SER A 551 -6.53 -17.39 30.14
N CYS A 552 -5.65 -17.44 29.15
CA CYS A 552 -5.02 -18.66 28.69
C CYS A 552 -3.64 -18.37 28.12
N VAL A 553 -2.66 -19.20 28.48
CA VAL A 553 -1.36 -19.29 27.82
C VAL A 553 -1.35 -20.57 26.99
N ALA A 554 -0.89 -20.50 25.75
CA ALA A 554 -0.88 -21.65 24.84
C ALA A 554 0.46 -21.79 24.11
N LEU A 555 0.95 -23.02 24.07
CA LEU A 555 2.20 -23.42 23.42
C LEU A 555 1.89 -24.53 22.40
N ALA A 556 2.12 -24.26 21.13
CA ALA A 556 1.97 -25.27 20.08
C ALA A 556 3.18 -26.20 20.02
N ASP A 557 2.98 -27.41 19.51
CA ASP A 557 4.04 -28.42 19.37
C ASP A 557 5.17 -28.02 18.41
N ASP A 558 4.85 -27.20 17.40
CA ASP A 558 5.81 -26.73 16.41
C ASP A 558 6.60 -25.50 16.88
N ALA A 559 6.38 -25.05 18.11
CA ALA A 559 7.13 -23.96 18.71
C ALA A 559 8.63 -24.31 18.83
N PRO A 560 9.53 -23.34 18.61
CA PRO A 560 10.96 -23.57 18.77
C PRO A 560 11.30 -23.92 20.22
N HIS A 561 12.03 -25.03 20.42
CA HIS A 561 12.36 -25.58 21.74
C HIS A 561 11.13 -25.82 22.63
N ALA A 562 10.04 -26.33 22.04
CA ALA A 562 8.76 -26.57 22.72
C ALA A 562 8.89 -27.31 24.07
N GLU A 563 9.80 -28.28 24.21
CA GLU A 563 9.99 -28.98 25.48
C GLU A 563 10.54 -28.06 26.58
N SER A 564 11.55 -27.24 26.28
CA SER A 564 12.10 -26.26 27.23
C SER A 564 11.09 -25.17 27.57
N LEU A 565 10.30 -24.71 26.59
CA LEU A 565 9.21 -23.77 26.82
C LEU A 565 8.13 -24.37 27.72
N ARG A 566 7.69 -25.61 27.45
CA ARG A 566 6.71 -26.33 28.26
C ARG A 566 7.19 -26.49 29.70
N ALA A 567 8.43 -26.96 29.90
CA ALA A 567 9.01 -27.14 31.22
C ALA A 567 9.13 -25.81 31.99
N THR A 568 9.42 -24.72 31.28
CA THR A 568 9.46 -23.37 31.86
C THR A 568 8.06 -22.90 32.26
N LEU A 569 7.07 -23.05 31.38
CA LEU A 569 5.67 -22.70 31.66
C LEU A 569 5.07 -23.55 32.79
N GLU A 570 5.41 -24.85 32.88
CA GLU A 570 5.00 -25.70 34.00
C GLU A 570 5.55 -25.21 35.33
N LYS A 571 6.78 -24.69 35.35
CA LYS A 571 7.36 -24.05 36.55
C LYS A 571 6.77 -22.67 36.83
N LEU A 572 6.24 -21.95 35.85
CA LEU A 572 5.62 -20.63 36.06
C LEU A 572 4.18 -20.74 36.54
N TYR A 573 3.35 -21.54 35.85
CA TYR A 573 1.89 -21.57 36.00
C TYR A 573 1.34 -22.90 36.55
N GLY A 574 2.19 -23.93 36.71
CA GLY A 574 1.76 -25.26 37.17
C GLY A 574 1.43 -26.23 36.02
N PRO A 575 0.71 -27.33 36.29
CA PRO A 575 0.54 -28.40 35.31
C PRO A 575 -0.21 -27.94 34.06
N ALA A 576 0.29 -28.32 32.88
CA ALA A 576 -0.33 -28.02 31.60
C ALA A 576 -1.50 -28.95 31.31
N THR A 577 -2.47 -28.47 30.53
CA THR A 577 -3.51 -29.30 29.91
C THR A 577 -3.19 -29.50 28.43
N ARG A 578 -3.30 -30.74 27.95
CA ARG A 578 -3.09 -31.05 26.53
C ARG A 578 -4.41 -30.94 25.77
N VAL A 579 -4.44 -30.14 24.71
CA VAL A 579 -5.62 -30.00 23.83
C VAL A 579 -5.15 -30.01 22.37
N ALA A 580 -5.54 -31.04 21.62
CA ALA A 580 -5.08 -31.30 20.27
C ALA A 580 -3.53 -31.25 20.17
N ASP A 581 -2.99 -30.32 19.39
CA ASP A 581 -1.58 -30.09 19.11
C ASP A 581 -0.97 -28.93 19.93
N ALA A 582 -1.60 -28.54 21.04
CA ALA A 582 -1.10 -27.51 21.94
C ALA A 582 -1.19 -27.89 23.43
N TRP A 583 -0.32 -27.28 24.23
CA TRP A 583 -0.37 -27.26 25.68
C TRP A 583 -0.94 -25.93 26.16
N THR A 584 -1.84 -25.96 27.14
CA THR A 584 -2.50 -24.77 27.67
C THR A 584 -2.41 -24.66 29.19
N TRP A 585 -2.36 -23.43 29.67
CA TRP A 585 -2.44 -23.07 31.09
C TRP A 585 -3.53 -22.02 31.25
N GLN A 586 -4.47 -22.25 32.17
CA GLN A 586 -5.39 -21.21 32.62
C GLN A 586 -4.66 -20.36 33.67
N VAL A 587 -4.72 -19.04 33.51
CA VAL A 587 -3.98 -18.08 34.34
C VAL A 587 -4.91 -17.09 35.00
#